data_AF-A0A6J6H718-F1
#
_entry.id   AF-A0A6J6H718-F1
#
_cell.length_a   1.000
_cell.length_b   1.000
_cell.length_c   1.000
_cell.angle_alpha   90.00
_cell.angle_beta   90.00
_cell.angle_gamma   90.00
#
_symmetry.space_group_name_H-M   'P 1'
#
loop_
_entity.id
_entity.type
_entity.pdbx_description
1 polymer ?
#
loop_
_entity_poly.entity_id
_entity_poly.type
_entity_poly.pdbx_seq_one_letter_code
_entity_poly.pdbx_strand_id
1 'polypeptide(L)'
;MYSLRQTYALVVADADPEFEGERETGSLDIEDRNHLARHLAFGADLVVVTGRTDINGFSRMLRLTTDLLDHGVDPERIQPVVIGTSRVPQFARELRSSLHDLLATMSPESQTQPALLIPASREMSSIRHDGSALPNRLVAPLTSRMRSSLANVPIKRSAAAQPVRIPTTRLGRAS
;
A
#
# COMPACT_ATOMS: atom_id res chain seq x y z
N MET A 1 4.80 11.99 -9.73
CA MET A 1 3.44 11.71 -9.20
C MET A 1 2.50 12.91 -9.22
N TYR A 2 2.96 14.16 -9.05
CA TYR A 2 2.09 15.33 -8.99
C TYR A 2 1.15 15.50 -10.20
N SER A 3 1.64 15.31 -11.43
CA SER A 3 0.81 15.40 -12.65
C SER A 3 -0.30 14.34 -12.72
N LEU A 4 -0.01 13.11 -12.30
CA LEU A 4 -0.99 12.02 -12.27
C LEU A 4 -2.08 12.28 -11.23
N ARG A 5 -1.72 12.72 -10.02
CA ARG A 5 -2.68 13.07 -8.95
C ARG A 5 -3.55 14.27 -9.30
N GLN A 6 -3.12 15.13 -10.22
CA GLN A 6 -3.90 16.26 -10.71
C GLN A 6 -4.89 15.87 -11.82
N THR A 7 -4.58 14.84 -12.60
CA THR A 7 -5.36 14.45 -13.78
C THR A 7 -6.38 13.35 -13.46
N TYR A 8 -6.00 12.40 -12.60
CA TYR A 8 -6.82 11.24 -12.27
C TYR A 8 -7.38 11.36 -10.86
N ALA A 9 -8.64 10.97 -10.68
CA ALA A 9 -9.30 10.92 -9.38
C ALA A 9 -8.76 9.79 -8.48
N LEU A 10 -8.18 8.75 -9.08
CA LEU A 10 -7.56 7.63 -8.38
C LEU A 10 -6.27 7.24 -9.12
N VAL A 11 -5.19 7.09 -8.36
CA VAL A 11 -3.91 6.57 -8.85
C VAL A 11 -3.60 5.33 -8.03
N VAL A 12 -3.36 4.21 -8.71
CA VAL A 12 -2.91 2.97 -8.10
C VAL A 12 -1.46 2.76 -8.53
N ALA A 13 -0.59 2.54 -7.55
CA ALA A 13 0.80 2.18 -7.79
C ALA A 13 1.05 0.80 -7.20
N ASP A 14 1.59 -0.09 -8.02
CA ASP A 14 2.17 -1.35 -7.57
C ASP A 14 3.66 -1.09 -7.29
N ALA A 15 4.13 -1.50 -6.11
CA ALA A 15 5.47 -1.19 -5.66
C ALA A 15 6.05 -2.39 -4.91
N ASP A 16 7.34 -2.62 -5.12
CA ASP A 16 8.07 -3.59 -4.34
C ASP A 16 8.18 -3.14 -2.87
N PRO A 17 8.19 -4.11 -1.93
CA PRO A 17 8.17 -3.86 -0.49
C PRO A 17 9.56 -3.47 0.05
N GLU A 18 10.21 -2.48 -0.54
CA GLU A 18 11.55 -2.03 -0.15
C GLU A 18 11.41 -0.64 0.51
N PHE A 19 11.41 -0.61 1.85
CA PHE A 19 11.14 0.62 2.60
C PHE A 19 12.33 1.07 3.46
N GLU A 20 13.43 0.34 3.47
CA GLU A 20 14.62 0.71 4.23
C GLU A 20 15.30 1.95 3.62
N GLY A 21 15.85 2.83 4.45
CA GLY A 21 16.62 4.01 4.05
C GLY A 21 18.00 4.05 4.70
N GLU A 22 18.68 5.19 4.57
CA GLU A 22 20.03 5.39 5.11
C GLU A 22 20.03 5.26 6.63
N ARG A 23 18.97 5.73 7.31
CA ARG A 23 18.86 5.65 8.77
C ARG A 23 18.88 4.21 9.27
N GLU A 24 18.25 3.29 8.56
CA GLU A 24 18.15 1.88 8.94
C GLU A 24 19.37 1.06 8.47
N THR A 25 20.00 1.46 7.36
CA THR A 25 21.03 0.64 6.67
C THR A 25 22.44 1.25 6.64
N GLY A 26 22.56 2.54 6.91
CA GLY A 26 23.78 3.33 6.73
C GLY A 26 24.18 3.57 5.26
N SER A 27 23.29 3.30 4.31
CA SER A 27 23.60 3.37 2.87
C SER A 27 22.66 4.31 2.12
N LEU A 28 23.22 5.38 1.56
CA LEU A 28 22.53 6.27 0.63
C LEU A 28 22.09 5.56 -0.66
N ASP A 29 22.88 4.59 -1.13
CA ASP A 29 22.53 3.82 -2.34
C ASP A 29 21.24 3.01 -2.14
N ILE A 30 21.03 2.47 -0.93
CA ILE A 30 19.78 1.78 -0.58
C ILE A 30 18.63 2.77 -0.50
N GLU A 31 18.83 3.94 0.12
CA GLU A 31 17.81 4.97 0.18
C GLU A 31 17.38 5.44 -1.22
N ASP A 32 18.33 5.69 -2.12
CA ASP A 32 18.05 6.11 -3.50
C ASP A 32 17.31 5.04 -4.28
N ARG A 33 17.69 3.76 -4.15
CA ARG A 33 16.97 2.63 -4.74
C ARG A 33 15.53 2.55 -4.23
N ASN A 34 15.36 2.68 -2.92
CA ASN A 34 14.07 2.52 -2.25
C ASN A 34 13.24 3.81 -2.26
N HIS A 35 13.80 4.92 -2.75
CA HIS A 35 13.20 6.26 -2.67
C HIS A 35 11.78 6.29 -3.23
N LEU A 36 11.53 5.61 -4.36
CA LEU A 36 10.20 5.58 -4.97
C LEU A 36 9.18 4.84 -4.10
N ALA A 37 9.52 3.66 -3.57
CA ALA A 37 8.64 2.89 -2.70
C ALA A 37 8.35 3.63 -1.39
N ARG A 38 9.38 4.22 -0.77
CA ARG A 38 9.28 5.06 0.43
C ARG A 38 8.38 6.28 0.21
N HIS A 39 8.57 6.98 -0.91
CA HIS A 39 7.77 8.16 -1.25
C HIS A 39 6.31 7.79 -1.57
N LEU A 40 6.10 6.66 -2.25
CA LEU A 40 4.77 6.13 -2.56
C LEU A 40 4.02 5.78 -1.28
N ALA A 41 4.61 4.97 -0.40
CA ALA A 41 3.99 4.52 0.84
C ALA A 41 3.62 5.70 1.75
N PHE A 42 4.54 6.65 1.94
CA PHE A 42 4.30 7.82 2.79
C PHE A 42 3.23 8.76 2.21
N GLY A 43 3.24 8.95 0.89
CA GLY A 43 2.31 9.85 0.19
C GLY A 43 0.94 9.24 -0.13
N ALA A 44 0.77 7.93 0.00
CA ALA A 44 -0.44 7.20 -0.33
C ALA A 44 -1.57 7.50 0.65
N ASP A 45 -2.78 7.60 0.13
CA ASP A 45 -3.99 7.79 0.93
C ASP A 45 -4.51 6.48 1.55
N LEU A 46 -4.13 5.36 0.94
CA LEU A 46 -4.36 4.00 1.42
C LEU A 46 -3.21 3.14 0.91
N VAL A 47 -2.61 2.34 1.78
CA VAL A 47 -1.61 1.32 1.46
C VAL A 47 -2.26 -0.06 1.64
N VAL A 48 -2.22 -0.88 0.60
CA VAL A 48 -2.83 -2.21 0.60
C VAL A 48 -1.72 -3.24 0.72
N VAL A 49 -1.69 -3.93 1.85
CA VAL A 49 -0.67 -4.93 2.15
C VAL A 49 -1.24 -6.30 1.86
N THR A 50 -0.75 -6.96 0.80
CA THR A 50 -1.24 -8.29 0.41
C THR A 50 -0.36 -9.41 0.95
N GLY A 51 -0.97 -10.39 1.61
CA GLY A 51 -0.33 -11.62 2.06
C GLY A 51 -1.08 -12.86 1.62
N ARG A 52 -0.49 -14.03 1.87
CA ARG A 52 -1.12 -15.34 1.68
C ARG A 52 -1.32 -16.01 3.04
N THR A 53 -2.24 -16.97 3.11
CA THR A 53 -2.51 -17.70 4.36
C THR A 53 -1.46 -18.73 4.74
N ASP A 54 -0.49 -19.01 3.87
CA ASP A 54 0.64 -19.85 4.21
C ASP A 54 1.60 -19.13 5.17
N ILE A 55 2.36 -19.89 5.97
CA ILE A 55 3.22 -19.36 7.05
C ILE A 55 4.20 -18.30 6.53
N ASN A 56 4.79 -18.53 5.35
CA ASN A 56 5.75 -17.61 4.75
C ASN A 56 5.07 -16.30 4.32
N GLY A 57 3.95 -16.39 3.60
CA GLY A 57 3.17 -15.22 3.19
C GLY A 57 2.65 -14.43 4.38
N PHE A 58 2.26 -15.12 5.45
CA PHE A 58 1.77 -14.50 6.67
C PHE A 58 2.87 -13.77 7.44
N SER A 59 4.02 -14.42 7.66
CA SER A 59 5.17 -13.79 8.34
C SER A 59 5.71 -12.61 7.53
N ARG A 60 5.78 -12.73 6.20
CA ARG A 60 6.20 -11.63 5.32
C ARG A 60 5.23 -10.45 5.40
N MET A 61 3.92 -10.70 5.43
CA MET A 61 2.91 -9.66 5.55
C MET A 61 2.99 -8.91 6.88
N LEU A 62 3.23 -9.63 7.99
CA LEU A 62 3.43 -9.00 9.30
C LEU A 62 4.67 -8.10 9.31
N ARG A 63 5.81 -8.61 8.84
CA ARG A 63 7.05 -7.81 8.70
C ARG A 63 6.82 -6.57 7.86
N LEU A 64 6.21 -6.73 6.67
CA LEU A 64 5.89 -5.61 5.80
C LEU A 64 5.04 -4.55 6.47
N THR A 65 4.04 -4.99 7.25
CA THR A 65 3.17 -4.07 7.96
C THR A 65 3.95 -3.31 9.03
N THR A 66 4.84 -3.98 9.76
CA THR A 66 5.75 -3.33 10.70
C THR A 66 6.72 -2.38 10.02
N ASP A 67 7.31 -2.76 8.88
CA ASP A 67 8.23 -1.90 8.12
C ASP A 67 7.53 -0.60 7.66
N LEU A 68 6.25 -0.68 7.26
CA LEU A 68 5.44 0.50 6.92
C LEU A 68 5.14 1.38 8.14
N LEU A 69 4.84 0.77 9.29
CA LEU A 69 4.61 1.50 10.54
C LEU A 69 5.88 2.21 11.01
N ASP A 70 7.02 1.52 10.95
CA ASP A 70 8.34 2.07 11.31
C ASP A 70 8.78 3.17 10.34
N HIS A 71 8.40 3.07 9.07
CA HIS A 71 8.57 4.13 8.06
C HIS A 71 7.63 5.34 8.30
N GLY A 72 6.70 5.24 9.24
CA GLY A 72 5.79 6.33 9.63
C GLY A 72 4.51 6.43 8.81
N VAL A 73 4.10 5.33 8.16
CA VAL A 73 2.76 5.26 7.55
C VAL A 73 1.71 5.16 8.65
N ASP A 74 0.72 6.05 8.59
CA ASP A 74 -0.42 6.04 9.52
C ASP A 74 -1.12 4.65 9.50
N PRO A 75 -1.25 3.97 10.66
CA PRO A 75 -1.90 2.66 10.76
C PRO A 75 -3.30 2.62 10.13
N GLU A 76 -4.08 3.70 10.24
CA GLU A 76 -5.43 3.76 9.69
C GLU A 76 -5.44 3.74 8.15
N ARG A 77 -4.30 4.08 7.52
CA ARG A 77 -4.12 4.04 6.06
C ARG A 77 -3.60 2.69 5.59
N ILE A 78 -3.33 1.73 6.48
CA ILE A 78 -2.88 0.39 6.11
C ILE A 78 -4.08 -0.56 6.11
N GLN A 79 -4.36 -1.16 4.95
CA GLN A 79 -5.37 -2.21 4.79
C GLN A 79 -4.69 -3.55 4.47
N PRO A 80 -4.57 -4.46 5.46
CA PRO A 80 -4.12 -5.82 5.24
C PRO A 80 -5.15 -6.60 4.41
N VAL A 81 -4.68 -7.39 3.45
CA VAL A 81 -5.48 -8.25 2.59
C VAL A 81 -4.84 -9.63 2.50
N VAL A 82 -5.54 -10.66 2.99
CA VAL A 82 -5.05 -12.04 2.92
C VAL A 82 -5.75 -12.77 1.79
N ILE A 83 -4.96 -13.27 0.85
CA ILE A 83 -5.41 -13.96 -0.35
C ILE A 83 -5.27 -15.47 -0.17
N GLY A 84 -6.25 -16.22 -0.68
CA GLY A 84 -6.21 -17.69 -0.68
C GLY A 84 -6.79 -18.32 0.57
N THR A 85 -7.66 -17.62 1.30
CA THR A 85 -8.18 -18.12 2.58
C THR A 85 -9.19 -19.25 2.40
N SER A 86 -9.45 -19.99 3.48
CA SER A 86 -10.61 -20.87 3.56
C SER A 86 -11.92 -20.06 3.51
N ARG A 87 -13.00 -20.67 3.01
CA ARG A 87 -14.37 -20.10 3.05
C ARG A 87 -15.07 -20.34 4.38
N VAL A 88 -14.46 -21.10 5.29
CA VAL A 88 -15.04 -21.43 6.59
C VAL A 88 -15.07 -20.18 7.49
N PRO A 89 -16.25 -19.75 7.98
CA PRO A 89 -16.36 -18.52 8.79
C PRO A 89 -15.54 -18.56 10.08
N GLN A 90 -15.43 -19.72 10.72
CA GLN A 90 -14.63 -19.89 11.93
C GLN A 90 -13.15 -19.63 11.66
N PHE A 91 -12.59 -20.22 10.59
CA PHE A 91 -11.22 -19.96 10.16
C PHE A 91 -10.99 -18.47 9.88
N ALA A 92 -11.95 -17.80 9.24
CA ALA A 92 -11.88 -16.38 8.97
C ALA A 92 -11.88 -15.50 10.24
N ARG A 93 -12.54 -15.93 11.31
CA ARG A 93 -12.51 -15.24 12.62
C ARG A 93 -11.18 -15.46 13.32
N GLU A 94 -10.75 -16.72 13.40
CA GLU A 94 -9.48 -17.10 14.03
C GLU A 94 -8.31 -16.38 13.37
N LEU A 95 -8.24 -16.41 12.04
CA LEU A 95 -7.19 -15.73 11.28
C LEU A 95 -7.16 -14.21 11.52
N ARG A 96 -8.34 -13.56 11.59
CA ARG A 96 -8.41 -12.12 11.90
C ARG A 96 -7.97 -11.81 13.32
N SER A 97 -8.37 -12.62 14.30
CA SER A 97 -7.94 -12.47 15.70
C SER A 97 -6.44 -12.64 15.79
N SER A 98 -5.88 -13.71 15.23
CA SER A 98 -4.44 -13.96 15.27
C SER A 98 -3.65 -12.85 14.58
N LEU A 99 -4.13 -12.30 13.46
CA LEU A 99 -3.49 -11.15 12.82
C LEU A 99 -3.50 -9.91 13.72
N HIS A 100 -4.67 -9.61 14.27
CA HIS A 100 -4.83 -8.48 15.17
C HIS A 100 -3.89 -8.60 16.38
N ASP A 101 -3.85 -9.76 17.03
CA ASP A 101 -3.05 -9.99 18.23
C ASP A 101 -1.55 -9.94 17.94
N LEU A 102 -1.10 -10.49 16.80
CA LEU A 102 0.30 -10.43 16.39
C LEU A 102 0.73 -9.02 16.01
N LEU A 103 -0.09 -8.28 15.26
CA LEU A 103 0.19 -6.88 14.95
C LEU A 103 0.21 -6.01 16.19
N ALA A 104 -0.73 -6.21 17.12
CA ALA A 104 -0.75 -5.52 18.40
C ALA A 104 0.47 -5.85 19.28
N THR A 105 1.02 -7.07 19.16
CA THR A 105 2.25 -7.45 19.87
C THR A 105 3.48 -6.73 19.29
N MET A 106 3.55 -6.62 17.96
CA MET A 106 4.68 -5.97 17.27
C MET A 106 4.61 -4.44 17.32
N SER A 107 3.41 -3.87 17.37
CA SER A 107 3.18 -2.43 17.35
C SER A 107 1.95 -2.06 18.22
N PRO A 108 2.09 -2.05 19.57
CA PRO A 108 0.96 -1.92 20.50
C PRO A 108 0.14 -0.63 20.37
N GLU A 109 0.79 0.45 19.92
CA GLU A 109 0.15 1.76 19.77
C GLU A 109 -0.55 1.92 18.41
N SER A 110 -0.36 0.96 17.50
CA SER A 110 -0.83 1.05 16.11
C SER A 110 -2.04 0.16 15.87
N GLN A 111 -3.16 0.76 15.46
CA GLN A 111 -4.37 0.03 15.07
C GLN A 111 -4.58 0.12 13.57
N THR A 112 -4.16 -0.92 12.87
CA THR A 112 -4.43 -1.05 11.43
C THR A 112 -5.90 -1.37 11.14
N GLN A 113 -6.31 -1.23 9.87
CA GLN A 113 -7.64 -1.67 9.48
C GLN A 113 -7.80 -3.21 9.62
N PRO A 114 -8.99 -3.72 9.97
CA PRO A 114 -9.24 -5.16 10.00
C PRO A 114 -8.91 -5.84 8.66
N ALA A 115 -8.22 -6.97 8.72
CA ALA A 115 -7.80 -7.69 7.54
C ALA A 115 -8.98 -8.12 6.65
N LEU A 116 -8.89 -7.81 5.36
CA LEU A 116 -9.81 -8.31 4.36
C LEU A 116 -9.36 -9.71 3.93
N LEU A 117 -10.27 -10.67 3.93
CA LEU A 117 -9.97 -12.06 3.60
C LEU A 117 -10.59 -12.41 2.25
N ILE A 118 -9.76 -12.87 1.31
CA ILE A 118 -10.17 -13.28 -0.02
C ILE A 118 -9.99 -14.79 -0.13
N PRO A 119 -11.11 -15.55 -0.25
CA PRO A 119 -11.01 -16.99 -0.34
C PRO A 119 -10.27 -17.46 -1.60
N ALA A 120 -9.67 -18.64 -1.51
CA ALA A 120 -9.07 -19.28 -2.67
C ALA A 120 -10.10 -19.47 -3.82
N SER A 121 -9.67 -19.18 -5.05
CA SER A 121 -10.48 -19.32 -6.26
C SER A 121 -9.68 -20.05 -7.33
N ARG A 122 -10.28 -21.10 -7.92
CA ARG A 122 -9.69 -21.85 -9.04
C ARG A 122 -9.66 -21.04 -10.34
N GLU A 123 -10.56 -20.07 -10.49
CA GLU A 123 -10.59 -19.16 -11.64
C GLU A 123 -9.40 -18.20 -11.66
N MET A 124 -8.73 -17.99 -10.52
CA MET A 124 -7.61 -17.05 -10.43
C MET A 124 -6.43 -17.49 -11.29
N SER A 125 -6.19 -18.81 -11.41
CA SER A 125 -5.08 -19.31 -12.20
C SER A 125 -5.31 -19.13 -13.69
N SER A 126 -6.53 -19.34 -14.21
CA SER A 126 -6.82 -19.13 -15.63
C SER A 126 -6.78 -17.64 -15.98
N ILE A 127 -7.40 -16.79 -15.15
CA ILE A 127 -7.47 -15.34 -15.37
C ILE A 127 -6.08 -14.69 -15.43
N ARG A 128 -5.14 -15.16 -14.60
CA ARG A 128 -3.75 -14.66 -14.62
C ARG A 128 -3.06 -14.91 -15.97
N HIS A 129 -3.35 -16.00 -16.65
CA HIS A 129 -2.75 -16.30 -17.95
C HIS A 129 -3.45 -15.57 -19.09
N ASP A 130 -4.78 -15.43 -19.01
CA ASP A 130 -5.62 -14.89 -20.09
C ASP A 130 -5.77 -13.36 -20.03
N GLY A 131 -5.37 -12.72 -18.93
CA GLY A 131 -5.50 -11.27 -18.73
C GLY A 131 -6.95 -10.76 -18.64
N SER A 132 -7.91 -11.67 -18.47
CA SER A 132 -9.33 -11.32 -18.40
C SER A 132 -9.67 -10.55 -17.10
N ALA A 133 -10.80 -9.86 -17.09
CA ALA A 133 -11.27 -9.20 -15.87
C ALA A 133 -11.46 -10.19 -14.70
N LEU A 134 -11.12 -9.75 -13.49
CA LEU A 134 -11.37 -10.54 -12.28
C LEU A 134 -12.88 -10.68 -12.03
N PRO A 135 -13.35 -11.81 -11.46
CA PRO A 135 -14.77 -12.04 -11.22
C PRO A 135 -15.29 -11.06 -10.17
N ASN A 136 -16.45 -10.42 -10.43
CA ASN A 136 -17.05 -9.43 -9.54
C ASN A 136 -17.21 -9.91 -8.09
N ARG A 137 -17.48 -11.20 -7.87
CA ARG A 137 -17.59 -11.76 -6.51
C ARG A 137 -16.30 -11.66 -5.68
N LEU A 138 -15.13 -11.56 -6.33
CA LEU A 138 -13.85 -11.38 -5.66
C LEU A 138 -13.51 -9.90 -5.50
N VAL A 139 -13.85 -9.09 -6.51
CA VAL A 139 -13.47 -7.67 -6.56
C VAL A 139 -14.45 -6.78 -5.79
N ALA A 140 -15.75 -7.07 -5.79
CA ALA A 140 -16.75 -6.21 -5.17
C ALA A 140 -16.52 -5.98 -3.66
N PRO A 141 -16.18 -7.00 -2.84
CA PRO A 141 -15.86 -6.77 -1.43
C PRO A 141 -14.63 -5.88 -1.22
N LEU A 142 -13.59 -6.09 -2.04
CA LEU A 142 -12.37 -5.26 -2.06
C LEU A 142 -12.72 -3.81 -2.39
N THR A 143 -13.41 -3.59 -3.50
CA THR A 143 -13.77 -2.25 -3.97
C THR A 143 -14.67 -1.53 -2.97
N SER A 144 -15.66 -2.22 -2.40
CA SER A 144 -16.53 -1.63 -1.38
C SER A 144 -15.72 -1.20 -0.16
N ARG A 145 -14.81 -2.06 0.33
CA ARG A 145 -13.97 -1.74 1.48
C ARG A 145 -13.02 -0.57 1.18
N MET A 146 -12.32 -0.61 0.06
CA MET A 146 -11.40 0.46 -0.36
C MET A 146 -12.12 1.79 -0.52
N ARG A 147 -13.32 1.80 -1.13
CA ARG A 147 -14.14 3.02 -1.23
C ARG A 147 -14.51 3.57 0.13
N SER A 148 -14.91 2.71 1.08
CA SER A 148 -15.21 3.15 2.44
C SER A 148 -13.99 3.74 3.13
N SER A 149 -12.82 3.13 3.00
CA SER A 149 -11.56 3.64 3.57
C SER A 149 -11.14 4.97 2.94
N LEU A 150 -11.42 5.17 1.64
CA LEU A 150 -11.08 6.40 0.92
C LEU A 150 -12.17 7.49 1.01
N ALA A 151 -13.37 7.20 1.52
CA ALA A 151 -14.52 8.12 1.46
C ALA A 151 -14.28 9.45 2.18
N ASN A 152 -13.49 9.42 3.25
CA ASN A 152 -13.17 10.59 4.07
C ASN A 152 -11.82 11.22 3.74
N VAL A 153 -11.08 10.65 2.77
CA VAL A 153 -9.80 11.21 2.36
C VAL A 153 -10.10 12.47 1.54
N PRO A 154 -9.68 13.67 1.99
CA PRO A 154 -9.85 14.86 1.20
C PRO A 154 -9.10 14.70 -0.11
N ILE A 155 -9.78 14.94 -1.24
CA ILE A 155 -9.12 14.97 -2.54
C ILE A 155 -8.11 16.11 -2.49
N LYS A 156 -6.84 15.78 -2.26
CA LYS A 156 -5.72 16.72 -2.29
C LYS A 156 -5.49 17.15 -3.74
N ARG A 157 -6.36 18.02 -4.25
CA ARG A 157 -6.04 18.82 -5.43
C ARG A 157 -4.94 19.76 -4.99
N SER A 158 -3.70 19.40 -5.33
CA SER A 158 -2.60 20.35 -5.27
C SER A 158 -3.01 21.52 -6.17
N ALA A 159 -3.37 22.65 -5.56
CA ALA A 159 -3.53 23.91 -6.28
C ALA A 159 -2.25 24.05 -7.09
N ALA A 160 -2.37 23.99 -8.42
CA ALA A 160 -1.22 24.05 -9.28
C ALA A 160 -0.44 25.31 -8.89
N ALA A 161 0.73 25.13 -8.27
CA ALA A 161 1.74 26.17 -8.28
C ALA A 161 1.97 26.40 -9.76
N GLN A 162 1.45 27.51 -10.29
CA GLN A 162 1.71 27.88 -11.67
C GLN A 162 3.22 27.79 -11.84
N PRO A 163 3.74 27.04 -12.83
CA PRO A 163 5.17 26.95 -13.03
C PRO A 163 5.69 28.39 -13.20
N VAL A 164 6.42 28.86 -12.19
CA VAL A 164 7.04 30.18 -12.24
C VAL A 164 8.05 30.08 -13.37
N ARG A 165 7.80 30.83 -14.45
CA ARG A 165 8.76 30.92 -15.56
C ARG A 165 10.07 31.40 -14.98
N ILE A 166 11.08 30.54 -14.97
CA ILE A 166 12.46 30.95 -14.70
C ILE A 166 12.87 31.79 -15.92
N PRO A 167 13.12 33.10 -15.78
CA PRO A 167 13.58 33.91 -16.89
C PRO A 167 14.94 33.37 -17.36
N THR A 168 15.08 33.14 -18.65
CA THR A 168 16.28 32.58 -19.30
C THR A 168 17.52 33.47 -19.23
N THR A 169 17.46 34.61 -18.54
CA THR A 169 18.53 35.59 -18.50
C THR A 169 19.21 35.61 -17.13
N ARG A 170 20.15 34.68 -16.93
CA ARG A 170 21.48 34.90 -16.30
C ARG A 170 22.24 33.58 -16.22
N LEU A 171 22.60 33.03 -17.38
CA LEU A 171 23.84 32.28 -17.52
C LEU A 171 24.80 33.13 -18.37
N GLY A 172 25.90 33.57 -17.77
CA GLY A 172 27.08 34.03 -18.51
C GLY A 172 27.22 35.53 -18.75
N ARG A 173 27.93 36.22 -17.86
CA ARG A 173 29.31 36.65 -18.17
C ARG A 173 30.01 37.10 -16.89
N ALA A 174 30.91 36.24 -16.42
CA ALA A 174 32.09 36.68 -15.71
C ALA A 174 33.09 37.16 -16.77
N SER A 175 33.47 38.42 -16.65
CA SER A 175 34.71 39.00 -17.15
C SER A 175 34.82 40.39 -16.56
#